data_AF-A0A7C1A905-F1
#
_entry.id   AF-A0A7C1A905-F1
#
_cell.length_a   1.000
_cell.length_b   1.000
_cell.length_c   1.000
_cell.angle_alpha   90.00
_cell.angle_beta   90.00
_cell.angle_gamma   90.00
#
_symmetry.space_group_name_H-M   'P 1'
#
loop_
_entity.id
_entity.type
_entity.pdbx_description
1 polymer ?
#
loop_
_entity_poly.entity_id
_entity_poly.type
_entity_poly.pdbx_seq_one_letter_code
_entity_poly.pdbx_strand_id
1 'polypeptide(L)'
;PSSLIPTVGASGAISGLLAAYMILFPTTRIIVLVPIFIFFEVVKVPAYLFIGLWFIYQFIAGFSSLAGESPLGGIAWFAHIGGFIFGILLLPVFILFRKLFGVKR
;
A
#
# COMPACT_ATOMS: atom_id res chain seq x y z
N PRO A 1 -25.05 4.29 4.39
CA PRO A 1 -24.60 3.49 5.54
C PRO A 1 -25.38 2.15 5.72
N SER A 2 -25.75 1.48 4.63
CA SER A 2 -26.50 0.21 4.62
C SER A 2 -25.65 -0.97 4.12
N SER A 3 -24.31 -0.87 4.19
CA SER A 3 -23.44 -2.00 3.83
C SER A 3 -23.61 -3.11 4.87
N LEU A 4 -24.11 -4.25 4.43
CA LEU A 4 -24.16 -5.50 5.20
C LEU A 4 -22.77 -6.16 5.32
N ILE A 5 -21.76 -5.63 4.62
CA ILE A 5 -20.39 -6.12 4.65
C ILE A 5 -19.60 -5.24 5.63
N PRO A 6 -19.23 -5.74 6.82
CA PRO A 6 -18.37 -5.00 7.73
C PRO A 6 -16.98 -4.89 7.12
N THR A 7 -16.63 -3.71 6.63
CA THR A 7 -15.26 -3.41 6.22
C THR A 7 -14.45 -3.05 7.47
N VAL A 8 -13.66 -3.99 7.98
CA VAL A 8 -12.59 -3.67 8.93
C VAL A 8 -11.53 -2.89 8.14
N GLY A 9 -11.10 -1.72 8.64
CA GLY A 9 -10.06 -0.88 8.01
C GLY A 9 -8.65 -1.51 7.94
N ALA A 10 -8.55 -2.84 8.01
CA ALA A 10 -7.30 -3.59 8.01
C ALA A 10 -6.47 -3.31 6.75
N SER A 11 -7.09 -3.18 5.58
CA SER A 11 -6.35 -2.89 4.34
C SER A 11 -5.71 -1.50 4.31
N GLY A 12 -6.32 -0.51 4.97
CA GLY A 12 -5.70 0.79 5.20
C GLY A 12 -4.48 0.71 6.11
N ALA A 13 -4.54 -0.06 7.20
CA ALA A 13 -3.39 -0.30 8.07
C ALA A 13 -2.25 -1.02 7.33
N ILE A 14 -2.57 -2.02 6.49
CA ILE A 14 -1.59 -2.68 5.62
C ILE A 14 -0.96 -1.68 4.64
N SER A 15 -1.75 -0.76 4.08
CA SER A 15 -1.24 0.30 3.21
C SER A 15 -0.22 1.19 3.94
N GLY A 16 -0.47 1.51 5.21
CA GLY A 16 0.48 2.23 6.06
C GLY A 16 1.77 1.43 6.32
N LEU A 17 1.66 0.12 6.54
CA LEU A 17 2.83 -0.76 6.68
C LEU A 17 3.67 -0.82 5.39
N LEU A 18 3.02 -0.87 4.22
CA LEU A 18 3.71 -0.84 2.93
C LEU A 18 4.46 0.48 2.73
N ALA A 19 3.87 1.61 3.13
CA ALA A 19 4.55 2.91 3.10
C ALA A 19 5.80 2.92 3.98
N ALA A 20 5.68 2.41 5.22
CA ALA A 20 6.82 2.27 6.12
C ALA A 20 7.90 1.35 5.55
N TYR A 21 7.51 0.20 5.01
CA TYR A 21 8.42 -0.77 4.38
C TYR A 21 9.17 -0.14 3.19
N MET A 22 8.45 0.59 2.35
CA MET A 22 9.01 1.29 1.20
C MET A 22 10.11 2.28 1.61
N ILE A 23 9.88 3.06 2.66
CA ILE A 23 10.82 4.06 3.15
C ILE A 23 12.03 3.41 3.84
N LEU A 24 11.79 2.37 4.65
CA LEU A 24 12.84 1.71 5.42
C LEU A 24 13.70 0.78 4.57
N PHE A 25 13.13 0.18 3.51
CA PHE A 25 13.74 -0.88 2.72
C PHE A 25 13.59 -0.65 1.20
N PRO A 26 13.92 0.54 0.67
CA PRO A 26 13.55 0.94 -0.70
C PRO A 26 14.12 0.03 -1.78
N THR A 27 15.35 -0.47 -1.59
CA THR A 27 16.07 -1.29 -2.58
C THR A 27 15.85 -2.80 -2.39
N THR A 28 15.06 -3.22 -1.39
CA THR A 28 14.77 -4.63 -1.19
C THR A 28 13.99 -5.18 -2.38
N ARG A 29 14.40 -6.34 -2.87
CA ARG A 29 13.85 -6.94 -4.08
C ARG A 29 12.59 -7.74 -3.76
N ILE A 30 11.45 -7.28 -4.27
CA ILE A 30 10.18 -7.99 -4.26
C ILE A 30 10.16 -8.92 -5.47
N ILE A 31 9.80 -10.18 -5.24
CA ILE A 31 9.62 -11.17 -6.31
C ILE A 31 8.22 -10.95 -6.88
N VAL A 32 8.15 -10.65 -8.17
CA VAL A 32 6.90 -10.32 -8.87
C VAL A 32 6.73 -11.30 -10.02
N LEU A 33 5.53 -11.88 -10.12
CA LEU A 33 5.11 -12.64 -11.29
C LEU A 33 4.50 -11.68 -12.31
N VAL A 34 5.12 -11.56 -13.48
CA VAL A 34 4.67 -10.72 -14.58
C VAL A 34 4.13 -11.60 -15.70
N PRO A 35 2.82 -11.52 -16.01
CA PRO A 35 2.27 -12.19 -17.17
C PRO A 35 2.67 -11.44 -18.45
N ILE A 36 3.38 -12.11 -19.35
CA ILE A 36 3.77 -11.62 -20.67
C ILE A 36 3.02 -12.47 -21.70
N PHE A 37 1.83 -12.02 -22.08
CA PHE A 37 0.87 -12.77 -22.90
C PHE A 37 0.51 -14.14 -22.29
N ILE A 38 1.05 -15.23 -22.85
CA ILE A 38 0.85 -16.61 -22.37
C ILE A 38 1.99 -17.12 -21.49
N PHE A 39 3.06 -16.34 -21.33
CA PHE A 39 4.21 -16.68 -20.51
C PHE A 39 4.14 -15.99 -19.15
N PHE A 40 4.69 -16.63 -18.12
CA PHE A 40 4.81 -16.06 -16.78
C PHE A 40 6.29 -15.89 -16.44
N GLU A 41 6.72 -14.65 -16.22
CA GLU A 41 8.09 -14.34 -15.86
C GLU A 41 8.18 -13.92 -14.40
N VAL A 42 9.17 -14.46 -13.68
CA VAL A 42 9.45 -14.08 -12.29
C VAL A 42 10.59 -13.08 -12.28
N VAL A 43 10.27 -11.82 -11.99
CA VAL A 43 11.24 -10.73 -11.94
C VAL A 43 11.42 -10.22 -10.51
N LYS A 44 12.55 -9.56 -10.26
CA LYS A 44 12.88 -8.95 -8.97
C LYS A 44 12.83 -7.44 -9.10
N VAL A 45 11.87 -6.80 -8.44
CA VAL A 45 11.61 -5.36 -8.53
C VAL A 45 11.96 -4.69 -7.19
N PRO A 46 12.63 -3.53 -7.17
CA PRO A 46 12.88 -2.84 -5.90
C PRO A 46 11.57 -2.38 -5.26
N ALA A 47 11.51 -2.43 -3.94
CA ALA A 47 10.31 -2.15 -3.16
C ALA A 47 9.73 -0.76 -3.44
N TYR A 48 10.57 0.27 -3.58
CA TYR A 48 10.11 1.63 -3.91
C TYR A 48 9.35 1.70 -5.23
N LEU A 49 9.79 0.93 -6.23
CA LEU A 49 9.16 0.94 -7.54
C LEU A 49 7.84 0.18 -7.50
N PHE A 50 7.85 -1.03 -6.95
CA PHE A 50 6.65 -1.86 -6.88
C PHE A 50 5.54 -1.22 -6.04
N ILE A 51 5.88 -0.79 -4.82
CA ILE A 51 4.93 -0.18 -3.89
C ILE A 51 4.51 1.21 -4.38
N GLY A 52 5.43 1.99 -4.96
CA GLY A 52 5.13 3.30 -5.53
C GLY A 52 4.15 3.23 -6.71
N LEU A 53 4.37 2.29 -7.63
CA LEU A 53 3.45 2.04 -8.74
C LEU A 53 2.08 1.58 -8.26
N TRP A 54 2.05 0.68 -7.27
CA TRP A 54 0.81 0.25 -6.63
C TRP A 54 0.06 1.45 -6.02
N PHE A 55 0.75 2.34 -5.30
CA PHE A 55 0.13 3.52 -4.70
C PHE A 55 -0.40 4.52 -5.74
N ILE A 56 0.30 4.72 -6.86
CA ILE A 56 -0.19 5.52 -7.99
C ILE A 56 -1.47 4.89 -8.57
N TYR A 57 -1.51 3.57 -8.72
CA TYR A 57 -2.72 2.87 -9.15
C TYR A 57 -3.88 3.08 -8.17
N GLN A 58 -3.63 3.12 -6.85
CA GLN A 58 -4.66 3.44 -5.87
C GLN A 58 -5.30 4.82 -6.11
N PHE A 59 -4.52 5.83 -6.48
CA PHE A 59 -5.06 7.14 -6.86
C PHE A 59 -5.88 7.08 -8.13
N ILE A 60 -5.35 6.49 -9.20
CA ILE A 60 -6.05 6.39 -10.49
C ILE A 60 -7.40 5.68 -10.29
N ALA A 61 -7.39 4.50 -9.67
CA ALA A 61 -8.60 3.73 -9.41
C ALA A 61 -9.55 4.45 -8.44
N GLY A 62 -9.03 5.14 -7.43
CA GLY A 62 -9.82 5.97 -6.52
C GLY A 62 -10.55 7.10 -7.24
N PHE A 63 -9.87 7.85 -8.11
CA PHE A 63 -10.50 8.89 -8.93
C PHE A 63 -11.48 8.32 -9.95
N SER A 64 -11.14 7.23 -10.65
CA SER A 64 -12.05 6.55 -11.57
C SER A 64 -13.32 6.04 -10.85
N SER A 65 -13.21 5.62 -9.58
CA SER A 65 -14.38 5.19 -8.80
C SER A 65 -15.38 6.31 -8.53
N LEU A 66 -14.94 7.57 -8.55
CA LEU A 66 -15.85 8.73 -8.42
C LEU A 66 -16.66 8.99 -9.70
N ALA A 67 -16.13 8.61 -10.87
CA ALA A 67 -16.80 8.77 -12.15
C ALA A 67 -17.89 7.69 -12.42
N GLY A 68 -18.11 6.77 -11.48
CA GLY A 68 -19.10 5.69 -11.62
C GLY A 68 -18.62 4.50 -12.47
N GLU A 69 -17.40 4.53 -13.00
CA GLU A 69 -16.88 3.56 -13.97
C GLU A 69 -16.05 2.42 -13.34
N SER A 70 -16.04 2.22 -12.01
CA SER A 70 -15.21 1.15 -11.44
C SER A 70 -15.80 -0.24 -11.74
N PRO A 71 -15.14 -1.09 -12.55
CA PRO A 71 -15.56 -2.48 -12.75
C PRO A 71 -15.38 -3.30 -11.46
N LEU A 72 -14.64 -2.76 -10.50
CA LEU A 72 -14.25 -3.35 -9.22
C LEU A 72 -14.93 -2.58 -8.09
N GLY A 73 -16.26 -2.65 -8.01
CA GLY A 73 -17.02 -2.14 -6.86
C GLY A 73 -16.59 -2.82 -5.56
N GLY A 74 -16.66 -2.10 -4.42
CA GLY A 74 -16.38 -2.65 -3.09
C GLY A 74 -14.94 -2.47 -2.58
N ILE A 75 -14.03 -1.89 -3.38
CA ILE A 75 -12.68 -1.54 -2.92
C ILE A 75 -12.67 -0.14 -2.30
N ALA A 76 -12.20 -0.03 -1.06
CA ALA A 76 -12.08 1.24 -0.35
C ALA A 76 -10.79 1.98 -0.73
N TRP A 77 -10.70 2.46 -1.97
CA TRP A 77 -9.49 3.10 -2.54
C TRP A 77 -8.93 4.22 -1.65
N PHE A 78 -9.79 5.10 -1.17
CA PHE A 78 -9.40 6.22 -0.31
C PHE A 78 -8.90 5.78 1.08
N ALA A 79 -9.36 4.63 1.59
CA ALA A 79 -8.81 4.07 2.83
C ALA A 79 -7.36 3.60 2.63
N HIS A 80 -7.02 3.05 1.46
CA HIS A 80 -5.64 2.70 1.14
C HIS A 80 -4.77 3.95 0.99
N ILE A 81 -5.27 4.97 0.29
CA ILE A 81 -4.54 6.24 0.09
C ILE A 81 -4.26 6.90 1.45
N GLY A 82 -5.30 7.06 2.27
CA GLY A 82 -5.18 7.65 3.60
C GLY A 82 -4.27 6.84 4.51
N GLY A 83 -4.42 5.51 4.52
CA GLY A 83 -3.56 4.61 5.30
C GLY A 83 -2.09 4.70 4.90
N PHE A 84 -1.79 4.78 3.61
CA PHE A 84 -0.42 4.93 3.10
C PHE A 84 0.20 6.26 3.56
N ILE A 85 -0.50 7.38 3.35
CA ILE A 85 -0.03 8.72 3.75
C ILE A 85 0.18 8.76 5.28
N PHE A 86 -0.79 8.24 6.05
CA PHE A 86 -0.68 8.21 7.50
C PHE A 86 0.51 7.35 7.96
N GLY A 87 0.79 6.23 7.28
CA GLY A 87 1.98 5.41 7.51
C GLY A 87 3.30 6.17 7.30
N ILE A 88 3.40 6.99 6.25
CA ILE A 88 4.55 7.87 6.02
C ILE A 88 4.70 8.86 7.19
N LEU A 89 3.61 9.51 7.59
CA LEU A 89 3.62 10.54 8.63
C LEU A 89 3.93 9.98 10.02
N LEU A 90 3.46 8.77 10.34
CA LEU A 90 3.74 8.13 11.63
C LEU A 90 5.10 7.47 11.73
N LEU A 91 5.74 7.12 10.61
CA LEU A 91 7.02 6.44 10.62
C LEU A 91 8.09 7.16 11.47
N PRO A 92 8.30 8.49 11.36
CA PRO A 92 9.24 9.22 12.22
C PRO A 92 8.91 9.10 13.71
N VAL A 93 7.61 9.12 14.07
CA VAL A 93 7.15 8.96 15.45
C VAL A 93 7.51 7.58 15.99
N PHE A 94 7.29 6.52 15.21
CA PHE A 94 7.69 5.16 15.59
C PHE A 94 9.20 4.99 15.71
N ILE A 95 9.98 5.59 14.80
CA ILE A 95 11.45 5.58 14.88
C ILE A 95 11.92 6.29 16.15
N LEU A 96 11.31 7.43 16.49
CA LEU A 96 11.61 8.18 17.71
C LEU A 96 11.24 7.39 18.96
N PHE A 97 10.03 6.84 19.02
CA PHE A 97 9.57 6.00 20.12
C PHE A 97 10.53 4.83 20.35
N ARG A 98 10.93 4.13 19.28
CA ARG A 98 11.90 3.03 19.37
C ARG A 98 13.23 3.47 19.99
N LYS A 99 13.73 4.66 19.65
CA LYS A 99 14.96 5.21 20.22
C LYS A 99 14.82 5.53 21.70
N LEU A 100 13.70 6.12 22.12
CA LEU A 100 13.46 6.55 23.49
C LEU A 100 13.30 5.37 24.46
N PHE A 101 12.67 4.28 24.02
CA PHE A 101 12.37 3.12 24.87
C PHE A 101 13.34 1.95 24.71
N GLY A 102 14.47 2.16 24.01
CA GLY A 102 15.58 1.19 23.97
C GLY A 102 15.22 -0.19 23.39
N VAL A 103 14.18 -0.27 22.55
CA VAL A 103 13.76 -1.54 21.92
C VAL A 103 14.87 -1.97 20.95
N LYS A 104 15.64 -3.00 21.32
CA LYS A 104 16.71 -3.58 20.50
C LYS A 104 16.14 -4.28 19.26
N ARG A 105 16.97 -4.37 18.21
CA ARG A 105 16.64 -5.08 16.96
C ARG A 105 16.51 -6.58 17.17
#